data_AF-A0A198UKG6-F1
#
_entry.id   AF-A0A198UKG6-F1
#
_cell.length_a   1.000
_cell.length_b   1.000
_cell.length_c   1.000
_cell.angle_alpha   90.00
_cell.angle_beta   90.00
_cell.angle_gamma   90.00
#
_symmetry.space_group_name_H-M   'P 1'
#
loop_
_entity.id
_entity.type
_entity.pdbx_description
1 polymer ?
#
loop_
_entity_poly.entity_id
_entity_poly.type
_entity_poly.pdbx_seq_one_letter_code
_entity_poly.pdbx_strand_id
1 'polypeptide(L)'
;MPSFEEVANDRVLYAHANRILHLETNPGNARALVQRHGDRDVWLNPPALPLSTEELDAVFDLPYARLPHPSYGDARFPAFDMIKSSVNIMRDCFGGCTFCSITEHEGRIIQNRSKESILREIETIRDTAPNFTGIISDLGGPTANMYRLHCKNPEIEVIAASRLVSSLVSAKICTPTMRRSLSCIARHAKSQASKKFSSALVCTTIWRS
;
A
#
# COMPACT_ATOMS: atom_id res chain seq x y z
N MET A 1 -13.18 23.55 1.54
CA MET A 1 -13.64 22.66 2.64
C MET A 1 -14.01 23.53 3.85
N PRO A 2 -14.78 23.02 4.83
CA PRO A 2 -14.94 23.73 6.11
C PRO A 2 -13.57 24.03 6.74
N SER A 3 -13.44 25.17 7.42
CA SER A 3 -12.18 25.61 8.02
C SER A 3 -11.72 24.63 9.10
N PHE A 4 -10.43 24.65 9.43
CA PHE A 4 -9.90 23.83 10.52
C PHE A 4 -10.64 24.09 11.84
N GLU A 5 -10.93 25.35 12.15
CA GLU A 5 -11.61 25.77 13.37
C GLU A 5 -13.05 25.28 13.42
N GLU A 6 -13.76 25.29 12.29
CA GLU A 6 -15.10 24.73 12.17
C GLU A 6 -15.09 23.21 12.41
N VAL A 7 -14.16 22.51 11.77
CA VAL A 7 -14.02 21.04 11.84
C VAL A 7 -13.57 20.56 13.22
N ALA A 8 -12.72 21.34 13.89
CA ALA A 8 -12.24 21.03 15.24
C ALA A 8 -13.36 21.09 16.29
N ASN A 9 -14.38 21.92 16.07
CA ASN A 9 -15.45 22.16 17.03
C ASN A 9 -16.78 21.46 16.68
N ASP A 10 -16.96 20.97 15.45
CA ASP A 10 -18.20 20.33 15.00
C ASP A 10 -17.94 18.97 14.33
N ARG A 11 -18.47 17.90 14.94
CA ARG A 11 -18.34 16.51 14.45
C ARG A 11 -19.05 16.28 13.11
N VAL A 12 -20.14 17.01 12.83
CA VAL A 12 -20.86 16.94 11.56
C VAL A 12 -20.05 17.59 10.45
N LEU A 13 -19.43 18.75 10.73
CA LEU A 13 -18.52 19.39 9.77
C LEU A 13 -17.25 18.58 9.55
N TYR A 14 -16.75 17.87 10.57
CA TYR A 14 -15.71 16.87 10.41
C TYR A 14 -16.11 15.76 9.45
N ALA A 15 -17.28 15.15 9.65
CA ALA A 15 -17.78 14.10 8.75
C ALA A 15 -17.97 14.62 7.31
N HIS A 16 -18.45 15.86 7.16
CA HIS A 16 -18.60 16.50 5.87
C HIS A 16 -17.26 16.77 5.18
N ALA A 17 -16.28 17.30 5.92
CA ALA A 17 -14.91 17.51 5.43
C ALA A 17 -14.27 16.18 5.02
N ASN A 18 -14.41 15.12 5.84
CA ASN A 18 -13.89 13.81 5.53
C ASN A 18 -14.52 13.21 4.28
N ARG A 19 -15.85 13.38 4.09
CA ARG A 19 -16.53 12.98 2.86
C ARG A 19 -15.97 13.70 1.64
N ILE A 20 -15.75 15.02 1.72
CA ILE A 20 -15.13 15.78 0.61
C ILE A 20 -13.74 15.22 0.31
N LEU A 21 -12.89 15.05 1.32
CA LEU A 21 -11.54 14.50 1.15
C LEU A 21 -11.58 13.14 0.44
N HIS A 22 -12.42 12.23 0.90
CA HIS A 22 -12.57 10.89 0.33
C HIS A 22 -13.00 10.91 -1.15
N LEU A 23 -13.85 11.86 -1.55
CA LEU A 23 -14.29 12.00 -2.94
C LEU A 23 -13.18 12.50 -3.86
N GLU A 24 -12.24 13.30 -3.35
CA GLU A 24 -11.11 13.83 -4.10
C GLU A 24 -9.83 12.96 -3.95
N THR A 25 -9.92 11.73 -3.43
CA THR A 25 -8.76 10.79 -3.37
C THR A 25 -8.44 10.11 -4.70
N ASN A 26 -9.20 10.45 -5.73
CA ASN A 26 -9.18 9.71 -6.98
C ASN A 26 -8.46 10.48 -8.11
N PRO A 27 -7.33 9.99 -8.60
CA PRO A 27 -6.46 10.77 -9.48
C PRO A 27 -7.03 11.05 -10.87
N GLY A 28 -8.05 10.31 -11.32
CA GLY A 28 -8.68 10.55 -12.62
C GLY A 28 -9.62 11.76 -12.68
N ASN A 29 -10.12 12.23 -11.54
CA ASN A 29 -11.14 13.29 -11.48
C ASN A 29 -11.00 14.27 -10.30
N ALA A 30 -10.02 14.04 -9.42
CA ALA A 30 -9.86 14.82 -8.21
C ALA A 30 -9.56 16.29 -8.49
N ARG A 31 -10.10 17.14 -7.64
CA ARG A 31 -9.91 18.58 -7.63
C ARG A 31 -8.94 18.97 -6.54
N ALA A 32 -8.25 20.09 -6.74
CA ALA A 32 -7.51 20.72 -5.67
C ALA A 32 -8.45 21.08 -4.52
N LEU A 33 -8.06 20.75 -3.30
CA LEU A 33 -8.80 21.08 -2.10
C LEU A 33 -8.12 22.23 -1.39
N VAL A 34 -8.93 23.15 -0.88
CA VAL A 34 -8.46 24.26 -0.04
C VAL A 34 -9.19 24.22 1.29
N GLN A 35 -8.41 24.28 2.36
CA GLN A 35 -8.92 24.42 3.72
C GLN A 35 -8.27 25.64 4.39
N ARG A 36 -9.10 26.53 4.95
CA ARG A 36 -8.65 27.66 5.75
C ARG A 36 -8.17 27.17 7.12
N HIS A 37 -6.99 27.63 7.53
CA HIS A 37 -6.37 27.41 8.83
C HIS A 37 -5.92 28.77 9.38
N GLY A 38 -6.70 29.36 10.27
CA GLY A 38 -6.48 30.71 10.80
C GLY A 38 -6.42 31.77 9.69
N ASP A 39 -5.24 32.35 9.50
CA ASP A 39 -4.93 33.38 8.50
C ASP A 39 -4.37 32.83 7.18
N ARG A 40 -4.25 31.49 7.06
CA ARG A 40 -3.60 30.81 5.93
C ARG A 40 -4.51 29.79 5.28
N ASP A 41 -4.27 29.53 4.01
CA ASP A 41 -4.94 28.46 3.27
C ASP A 41 -3.99 27.28 3.07
N VAL A 42 -4.45 26.08 3.42
CA VAL A 42 -3.79 24.82 3.10
C VAL A 42 -4.33 24.33 1.77
N TRP A 43 -3.44 24.26 0.78
CA TRP A 43 -3.74 23.79 -0.56
C TRP A 43 -3.29 22.33 -0.72
N LEU A 44 -4.24 21.43 -0.97
CA LEU A 44 -3.97 20.04 -1.28
C LEU A 44 -4.13 19.84 -2.79
N ASN A 45 -3.04 19.47 -3.43
CA ASN A 45 -3.05 19.13 -4.85
C ASN A 45 -3.80 17.81 -5.08
N PRO A 46 -4.40 17.63 -6.27
CA PRO A 46 -4.93 16.34 -6.68
C PRO A 46 -3.87 15.24 -6.55
N PRO A 47 -4.25 14.00 -6.19
CA PRO A 47 -3.33 12.87 -6.13
C PRO A 47 -2.72 12.59 -7.50
N ALA A 48 -1.46 12.13 -7.49
CA ALA A 48 -0.77 11.72 -8.70
C ALA A 48 -1.40 10.45 -9.28
N LEU A 49 -1.20 10.25 -10.59
CA LEU A 49 -1.55 8.98 -11.23
C LEU A 49 -0.74 7.83 -10.60
N PRO A 50 -1.32 6.63 -10.47
CA PRO A 50 -0.61 5.45 -10.00
C PRO A 50 0.60 5.15 -10.87
N LEU A 51 1.70 4.71 -10.25
CA LEU A 51 2.91 4.29 -10.95
C LEU A 51 2.64 2.99 -11.74
N SER A 52 3.32 2.87 -12.88
CA SER A 52 3.46 1.59 -13.57
C SER A 52 4.23 0.59 -12.72
N THR A 53 4.16 -0.71 -13.07
CA THR A 53 4.91 -1.75 -12.37
C THR A 53 6.42 -1.50 -12.46
N GLU A 54 6.88 -1.03 -13.60
CA GLU A 54 8.29 -0.73 -13.88
C GLU A 54 8.78 0.46 -13.05
N GLU A 55 7.98 1.53 -12.94
CA GLU A 55 8.29 2.68 -12.09
C GLU A 55 8.29 2.30 -10.61
N LEU A 56 7.31 1.51 -10.18
CA LEU A 56 7.24 1.04 -8.79
C LEU A 56 8.44 0.16 -8.46
N ASP A 57 8.79 -0.78 -9.32
CA ASP A 57 9.97 -1.62 -9.16
C ASP A 57 11.25 -0.78 -9.08
N ALA A 58 11.39 0.24 -9.92
CA ALA A 58 12.54 1.16 -9.88
C ALA A 58 12.66 1.89 -8.53
N VAL A 59 11.53 2.31 -7.94
CA VAL A 59 11.51 2.96 -6.61
C VAL A 59 11.98 2.00 -5.52
N PHE A 60 11.57 0.73 -5.57
CA PHE A 60 11.96 -0.28 -4.57
C PHE A 60 13.38 -0.85 -4.79
N ASP A 61 13.88 -0.82 -6.02
CA ASP A 61 15.22 -1.28 -6.38
C ASP A 61 16.31 -0.23 -6.10
N LEU A 62 15.94 0.98 -5.65
CA LEU A 62 16.91 1.97 -5.16
C LEU A 62 17.76 1.39 -4.02
N PRO A 63 19.04 1.79 -3.90
CA PRO A 63 19.99 1.19 -2.95
C PRO A 63 19.76 1.68 -1.51
N TYR A 64 18.59 1.37 -0.93
CA TYR A 64 18.28 1.69 0.45
C TYR A 64 19.17 0.93 1.41
N ALA A 65 19.67 1.61 2.44
CA ALA A 65 20.52 1.00 3.46
C ALA A 65 19.81 -0.12 4.25
N ARG A 66 18.47 -0.06 4.35
CA ARG A 66 17.63 -1.00 5.14
C ARG A 66 18.12 -1.19 6.58
N LEU A 67 18.76 -0.16 7.13
CA LEU A 67 19.30 -0.10 8.48
C LEU A 67 18.85 1.21 9.13
N PRO A 68 18.81 1.28 10.47
CA PRO A 68 18.60 2.54 11.18
C PRO A 68 19.65 3.59 10.75
N HIS A 69 19.25 4.86 10.77
CA HIS A 69 20.15 5.94 10.39
C HIS A 69 21.39 5.97 11.33
N PRO A 70 22.61 6.15 10.82
CA PRO A 70 23.83 6.05 11.63
C PRO A 70 23.90 6.99 12.84
N SER A 71 23.21 8.14 12.78
CA SER A 71 23.15 9.10 13.91
C SER A 71 22.61 8.50 15.20
N TYR A 72 21.90 7.38 15.12
CA TYR A 72 21.30 6.72 16.25
C TYR A 72 22.25 5.81 17.04
N GLY A 73 23.45 5.52 16.51
CA GLY A 73 24.43 4.63 17.16
C GLY A 73 23.81 3.28 17.53
N ASP A 74 24.01 2.86 18.78
CA ASP A 74 23.56 1.56 19.31
C ASP A 74 22.15 1.59 19.92
N ALA A 75 21.37 2.66 19.70
CA ALA A 75 20.02 2.74 20.21
C ALA A 75 19.13 1.63 19.63
N ARG A 76 18.27 1.04 20.47
CA ARG A 76 17.31 0.01 20.03
C ARG A 76 16.07 0.68 19.42
N PHE A 77 15.68 0.21 18.24
CA PHE A 77 14.49 0.67 17.52
C PHE A 77 13.45 -0.45 17.41
N PRO A 78 12.41 -0.46 18.27
CA PRO A 78 11.35 -1.47 18.18
C PRO A 78 10.68 -1.53 16.80
N ALA A 79 10.52 -0.39 16.13
CA ALA A 79 9.97 -0.34 14.78
C ALA A 79 10.87 -1.07 13.76
N PHE A 80 12.20 -0.93 13.87
CA PHE A 80 13.15 -1.62 13.00
C PHE A 80 13.07 -3.14 13.18
N ASP A 81 12.92 -3.61 14.42
CA ASP A 81 12.79 -5.04 14.70
C ASP A 81 11.58 -5.67 14.00
N MET A 82 10.49 -4.93 13.80
CA MET A 82 9.29 -5.40 13.09
C MET A 82 9.47 -5.46 11.57
N ILE A 83 10.10 -4.43 10.98
CA ILE A 83 10.12 -4.21 9.53
C ILE A 83 11.37 -4.73 8.82
N LYS A 84 12.45 -5.05 9.55
CA LYS A 84 13.73 -5.46 8.94
C LYS A 84 13.61 -6.65 7.99
N SER A 85 12.65 -7.55 8.26
CA SER A 85 12.35 -8.73 7.47
C SER A 85 10.98 -8.69 6.78
N SER A 86 10.37 -7.51 6.61
CA SER A 86 9.13 -7.35 5.84
C SER A 86 9.42 -6.96 4.39
N VAL A 87 8.54 -7.36 3.47
CA VAL A 87 8.64 -7.06 2.04
C VAL A 87 7.30 -6.58 1.52
N ASN A 88 7.26 -5.40 0.90
CA ASN A 88 6.04 -4.86 0.30
C ASN A 88 5.80 -5.52 -1.07
N ILE A 89 4.61 -6.06 -1.32
CA ILE A 89 4.30 -6.74 -2.59
C ILE A 89 3.41 -5.90 -3.52
N MET A 90 2.69 -4.94 -2.94
CA MET A 90 1.80 -4.02 -3.62
C MET A 90 1.70 -2.72 -2.82
N ARG A 91 1.09 -1.72 -3.45
CA ARG A 91 0.68 -0.46 -2.86
C ARG A 91 -0.83 -0.29 -3.10
N ASP A 92 -1.47 0.53 -2.28
CA ASP A 92 -2.90 0.85 -2.30
C ASP A 92 -3.80 -0.23 -1.70
N CYS A 93 -5.04 0.17 -1.42
CA CYS A 93 -6.06 -0.72 -0.88
C CYS A 93 -7.43 -0.47 -1.53
N PHE A 94 -7.98 -1.51 -2.16
CA PHE A 94 -9.33 -1.46 -2.73
C PHE A 94 -10.42 -1.34 -1.65
N GLY A 95 -10.15 -1.78 -0.43
CA GLY A 95 -11.13 -1.92 0.66
C GLY A 95 -11.74 -0.61 1.15
N GLY A 96 -11.03 0.52 1.03
CA GLY A 96 -11.62 1.84 1.30
C GLY A 96 -12.18 2.03 2.71
N CYS A 97 -11.61 1.35 3.71
CA CYS A 97 -12.07 1.45 5.09
C CYS A 97 -11.94 2.89 5.59
N THR A 98 -13.00 3.44 6.19
CA THR A 98 -13.07 4.84 6.65
C THR A 98 -12.07 5.22 7.75
N PHE A 99 -11.44 4.23 8.37
CA PHE A 99 -10.40 4.41 9.39
C PHE A 99 -8.98 4.19 8.85
N CYS A 100 -8.85 3.73 7.60
CA CYS A 100 -7.58 3.29 7.05
C CYS A 100 -6.92 4.43 6.28
N SER A 101 -5.76 4.86 6.75
CA SER A 101 -4.97 5.90 6.10
C SER A 101 -4.29 5.44 4.81
N ILE A 102 -4.25 4.13 4.52
CA ILE A 102 -3.69 3.60 3.25
C ILE A 102 -4.43 4.20 2.06
N THR A 103 -5.77 4.23 2.09
CA THR A 103 -6.52 4.75 0.94
C THR A 103 -6.45 6.26 0.78
N GLU A 104 -6.02 6.96 1.83
CA GLU A 104 -5.83 8.41 1.82
C GLU A 104 -4.44 8.79 1.31
N HIS A 105 -3.40 8.02 1.67
CA HIS A 105 -2.01 8.31 1.31
C HIS A 105 -1.50 7.58 0.07
N GLU A 106 -1.98 6.37 -0.17
CA GLU A 106 -1.56 5.54 -1.30
C GLU A 106 -2.59 5.62 -2.42
N GLY A 107 -3.86 5.47 -2.05
CA GLY A 107 -4.99 5.45 -2.97
C GLY A 107 -5.72 4.11 -2.96
N ARG A 108 -6.58 3.93 -3.95
CA ARG A 108 -7.49 2.78 -4.07
C ARG A 108 -7.19 1.88 -5.26
N ILE A 109 -6.28 2.31 -6.15
CA ILE A 109 -5.95 1.62 -7.38
C ILE A 109 -4.74 0.76 -7.11
N ILE A 110 -4.90 -0.57 -7.06
CA ILE A 110 -3.84 -1.49 -6.65
C ILE A 110 -2.66 -1.41 -7.62
N GLN A 111 -1.51 -0.96 -7.11
CA GLN A 111 -0.24 -0.97 -7.82
C GLN A 111 0.55 -2.21 -7.39
N ASN A 112 1.04 -2.97 -8.36
CA ASN A 112 1.67 -4.26 -8.10
C ASN A 112 3.14 -4.20 -8.45
N ARG A 113 3.99 -4.76 -7.59
CA ARG A 113 5.38 -5.01 -7.94
C ARG A 113 5.53 -6.25 -8.82
N SER A 114 6.57 -6.28 -9.64
CA SER A 114 6.91 -7.50 -10.35
C SER A 114 7.33 -8.59 -9.37
N LYS A 115 7.18 -9.84 -9.81
CA LYS A 115 7.65 -10.98 -9.03
C LYS A 115 9.17 -10.90 -8.87
N GLU A 116 9.85 -10.44 -9.90
CA GLU A 116 11.29 -10.36 -10.02
C GLU A 116 11.86 -9.33 -9.04
N SER A 117 11.25 -8.14 -8.92
CA SER A 117 11.66 -7.14 -7.92
C SER A 117 11.47 -7.65 -6.48
N ILE A 118 10.32 -8.29 -6.20
CA ILE A 118 10.06 -8.89 -4.88
C ILE A 118 11.14 -9.93 -4.52
N LEU A 119 11.52 -10.79 -5.48
CA LEU A 119 12.54 -11.81 -5.25
C LEU A 119 13.93 -11.20 -5.01
N ARG A 120 14.33 -10.18 -5.78
CA ARG A 120 15.59 -9.45 -5.56
C ARG A 120 15.66 -8.83 -4.17
N GLU A 121 14.56 -8.26 -3.68
CA GLU A 121 14.52 -7.71 -2.33
C GLU A 121 14.64 -8.80 -1.25
N ILE A 122 13.94 -9.92 -1.42
CA ILE A 122 14.05 -11.08 -0.51
C ILE A 122 15.48 -11.60 -0.46
N GLU A 123 16.16 -11.68 -1.60
CA GLU A 123 17.58 -12.07 -1.68
C GLU A 123 18.48 -11.05 -0.98
N THR A 124 18.24 -9.75 -1.19
CA THR A 124 18.98 -8.68 -0.52
C THR A 124 18.83 -8.77 0.99
N ILE A 125 17.61 -9.00 1.51
CA ILE A 125 17.37 -9.18 2.94
C ILE A 125 18.11 -10.42 3.46
N ARG A 126 18.05 -11.55 2.74
CA ARG A 126 18.78 -12.77 3.13
C ARG A 126 20.27 -12.51 3.30
N ASP A 127 20.86 -11.73 2.39
CA ASP A 127 22.30 -11.56 2.31
C ASP A 127 22.83 -10.40 3.19
N THR A 128 22.01 -9.37 3.44
CA THR A 128 22.44 -8.15 4.15
C THR A 128 21.81 -7.95 5.52
N ALA A 129 20.65 -8.55 5.81
CA ALA A 129 19.94 -8.24 7.05
C ALA A 129 20.65 -8.87 8.27
N PRO A 130 20.89 -8.09 9.34
CA PRO A 130 21.48 -8.61 10.55
C PRO A 130 20.52 -9.59 11.24
N ASN A 131 21.04 -10.73 11.68
CA ASN A 131 20.28 -11.76 12.39
C ASN A 131 19.06 -12.29 11.62
N PHE A 132 19.16 -12.42 10.29
CA PHE A 132 18.09 -12.98 9.48
C PHE A 132 17.77 -14.42 9.90
N THR A 133 16.52 -14.65 10.32
CA THR A 133 16.04 -15.94 10.83
C THR A 133 15.65 -16.94 9.73
N GLY A 134 15.73 -16.52 8.45
CA GLY A 134 15.22 -17.29 7.33
C GLY A 134 13.70 -17.16 7.13
N ILE A 135 13.04 -16.23 7.81
CA ILE A 135 11.59 -15.98 7.73
C ILE A 135 11.35 -14.51 7.36
N ILE A 136 10.48 -14.30 6.38
CA ILE A 136 9.90 -12.98 6.08
C ILE A 136 8.72 -12.76 7.02
N SER A 137 8.79 -11.73 7.86
CA SER A 137 7.84 -11.48 8.95
C SER A 137 6.48 -11.01 8.44
N ASP A 138 6.47 -10.22 7.38
CA ASP A 138 5.25 -9.64 6.82
C ASP A 138 5.38 -9.41 5.30
N LEU A 139 4.24 -9.50 4.62
CA LEU A 139 4.08 -9.11 3.22
C LEU A 139 3.30 -7.79 3.20
N GLY A 140 4.03 -6.69 3.05
CA GLY A 140 3.47 -5.34 3.13
C GLY A 140 2.36 -5.11 2.09
N GLY A 141 1.30 -4.46 2.56
CA GLY A 141 0.06 -4.19 1.84
C GLY A 141 -1.14 -4.26 2.80
N PRO A 142 -2.38 -4.08 2.32
CA PRO A 142 -3.57 -4.29 3.14
C PRO A 142 -3.66 -5.73 3.70
N THR A 143 -4.37 -5.88 4.82
CA THR A 143 -4.56 -7.17 5.53
C THR A 143 -5.13 -8.27 4.62
N ALA A 144 -5.93 -7.90 3.63
CA ALA A 144 -6.37 -8.82 2.59
C ALA A 144 -5.36 -8.83 1.44
N ASN A 145 -5.03 -10.02 0.95
CA ASN A 145 -4.19 -10.16 -0.23
C ASN A 145 -4.93 -9.66 -1.49
N MET A 146 -4.56 -8.47 -1.97
CA MET A 146 -5.07 -7.83 -3.18
C MET A 146 -4.07 -7.86 -4.34
N TYR A 147 -2.99 -8.65 -4.25
CA TYR A 147 -1.95 -8.66 -5.28
C TYR A 147 -2.49 -9.13 -6.63
N ARG A 148 -2.29 -8.28 -7.65
CA ARG A 148 -2.79 -8.38 -9.03
C ARG A 148 -4.32 -8.38 -9.13
N LEU A 149 -5.01 -7.87 -8.10
CA LEU A 149 -6.43 -7.60 -8.17
C LEU A 149 -6.66 -6.34 -9.01
N HIS A 150 -7.53 -6.47 -10.00
CA HIS A 150 -7.95 -5.37 -10.89
C HIS A 150 -9.39 -5.62 -11.34
N CYS A 151 -10.01 -4.58 -11.90
CA CYS A 151 -11.34 -4.72 -12.46
C CYS A 151 -11.30 -5.56 -13.75
N LYS A 152 -12.33 -6.37 -14.01
CA LYS A 152 -12.45 -7.10 -15.28
C LYS A 152 -12.63 -6.18 -16.49
N ASN A 153 -13.30 -5.05 -16.30
CA ASN A 153 -13.61 -4.10 -17.35
C ASN A 153 -12.83 -2.79 -17.11
N PRO A 154 -11.84 -2.47 -17.96
CA PRO A 154 -11.03 -1.25 -17.84
C PRO A 154 -11.86 0.04 -17.87
N GLU A 155 -12.94 0.08 -18.66
CA GLU A 155 -13.80 1.26 -18.72
C GLU A 155 -14.53 1.48 -17.39
N ILE A 156 -14.99 0.40 -16.75
CA ILE A 156 -15.62 0.47 -15.43
C ILE A 156 -14.59 0.84 -14.37
N GLU A 157 -13.35 0.37 -14.48
CA GLU A 157 -12.27 0.75 -13.58
C GLU A 157 -12.03 2.25 -13.62
N VAL A 158 -11.93 2.83 -14.82
CA VAL A 158 -11.79 4.27 -15.02
C VAL A 158 -13.04 5.03 -14.55
N ILE A 159 -14.25 4.51 -14.78
CA ILE A 159 -15.50 5.17 -14.36
C ILE A 159 -15.70 5.11 -12.84
N ALA A 160 -15.40 3.98 -12.22
CA ALA A 160 -15.50 3.79 -10.77
C ALA A 160 -14.35 4.50 -10.04
N ALA A 161 -13.19 4.59 -10.68
CA ALA A 161 -12.13 5.54 -10.38
C ALA A 161 -12.34 6.89 -11.09
N SER A 162 -13.57 7.34 -11.35
CA SER A 162 -13.87 8.75 -11.73
C SER A 162 -15.25 9.23 -11.29
N ARG A 163 -15.98 8.46 -10.48
CA ARG A 163 -17.27 8.87 -9.90
C ARG A 163 -17.28 8.73 -8.39
N LEU A 164 -18.08 9.62 -7.79
CA LEU A 164 -18.33 9.91 -6.36
C LEU A 164 -18.79 8.73 -5.48
N VAL A 165 -18.55 7.49 -5.89
CA VAL A 165 -18.82 6.33 -5.03
C VAL A 165 -17.53 6.07 -4.26
N SER A 166 -17.48 6.55 -3.01
CA SER A 166 -16.44 6.26 -1.99
C SER A 166 -16.18 4.75 -1.77
N SER A 167 -16.85 3.91 -2.54
CA SER A 167 -16.79 2.48 -2.50
C SER A 167 -16.95 1.96 -3.94
N LEU A 168 -15.88 1.37 -4.47
CA LEU A 168 -16.02 0.23 -5.38
C LEU A 168 -16.72 -0.97 -4.69
N VAL A 169 -17.19 -0.83 -3.44
CA VAL A 169 -17.99 -1.78 -2.65
C VAL A 169 -19.47 -1.78 -3.06
N SER A 170 -19.71 -1.89 -4.35
CA SER A 170 -20.79 -2.78 -4.73
C SER A 170 -20.21 -3.74 -5.75
N ALA A 171 -20.14 -5.01 -5.39
CA ALA A 171 -19.89 -6.12 -6.31
C ALA A 171 -20.85 -6.12 -7.53
N LYS A 172 -21.85 -5.22 -7.53
CA LYS A 172 -22.73 -4.88 -8.66
C LYS A 172 -22.05 -4.10 -9.79
N ILE A 173 -21.00 -3.31 -9.53
CA ILE A 173 -20.39 -2.43 -10.55
C ILE A 173 -19.17 -3.09 -11.19
N CYS A 174 -18.23 -3.58 -10.38
CA CYS A 174 -17.05 -4.28 -10.88
C CYS A 174 -16.83 -5.60 -10.13
N THR A 175 -16.76 -6.70 -10.87
CA THR A 175 -16.29 -7.99 -10.33
C THR A 175 -14.77 -8.02 -10.37
N PRO A 176 -14.06 -8.07 -9.22
CA PRO A 176 -12.61 -8.15 -9.21
C PRO A 176 -12.13 -9.50 -9.74
N THR A 177 -11.00 -9.52 -10.44
CA THR A 177 -10.31 -10.76 -10.81
C THR A 177 -9.12 -10.97 -9.89
N MET A 178 -9.17 -12.04 -9.07
CA MET A 178 -8.03 -12.46 -8.28
C MET A 178 -7.21 -13.49 -9.05
N ARG A 179 -5.98 -13.16 -9.46
CA ARG A 179 -5.03 -14.16 -10.00
C ARG A 179 -4.22 -14.77 -8.85
N ARG A 180 -4.21 -16.11 -8.73
CA ARG A 180 -3.47 -16.91 -7.71
C ARG A 180 -1.93 -16.84 -7.85
N SER A 181 -1.35 -15.65 -7.91
CA SER A 181 0.03 -15.42 -8.34
C SER A 181 1.07 -15.55 -7.22
N LEU A 182 0.74 -15.20 -5.97
CA LEU A 182 1.69 -15.25 -4.84
C LEU A 182 2.11 -16.66 -4.42
N SER A 183 1.30 -17.69 -4.71
CA SER A 183 1.71 -19.09 -4.54
C SER A 183 2.96 -19.44 -5.35
N CYS A 184 3.17 -18.79 -6.50
CA CYS A 184 4.38 -18.94 -7.32
C CYS A 184 5.59 -18.21 -6.73
N ILE A 185 5.38 -17.08 -6.06
CA ILE A 185 6.45 -16.34 -5.36
C ILE A 185 6.95 -17.17 -4.18
N ALA A 186 6.03 -17.66 -3.35
CA ALA A 186 6.35 -18.53 -2.22
C ALA A 186 7.06 -19.82 -2.66
N ARG A 187 6.61 -20.46 -3.75
CA ARG A 187 7.28 -21.65 -4.31
C ARG A 187 8.69 -21.34 -4.82
N HIS A 188 8.89 -20.21 -5.49
CA HIS A 188 10.22 -19.83 -6.01
C HIS A 188 11.20 -19.50 -4.87
N ALA A 189 10.76 -18.74 -3.87
CA ALA A 189 11.56 -18.49 -2.68
C ALA A 189 11.88 -19.79 -1.92
N LYS A 190 10.96 -20.78 -1.89
CA LYS A 190 11.26 -22.13 -1.37
C LYS A 190 12.27 -22.90 -2.21
N SER A 191 12.27 -22.78 -3.55
CA SER A 191 13.28 -23.45 -4.38
C SER A 191 14.68 -22.83 -4.26
N GLN A 192 14.76 -21.54 -3.93
CA GLN A 192 16.03 -20.83 -3.66
C GLN A 192 16.55 -21.02 -2.23
N ALA A 193 15.79 -21.73 -1.38
CA ALA A 193 16.06 -21.88 0.05
C ALA A 193 17.24 -22.79 0.43
N SER A 194 18.11 -23.18 -0.52
CA SER A 194 19.03 -24.30 -0.35
C SER A 194 20.17 -24.11 0.66
N LYS A 195 20.35 -22.93 1.31
CA LYS A 195 21.37 -22.78 2.39
C LYS A 195 21.01 -21.90 3.60
N LYS A 196 19.99 -21.02 3.56
CA LYS A 196 19.68 -20.08 4.68
C LYS A 196 18.18 -19.78 4.93
N PHE A 197 17.26 -20.34 4.17
CA PHE A 197 15.82 -20.12 4.39
C PHE A 197 15.24 -21.31 5.15
N SER A 198 14.57 -21.05 6.26
CA SER A 198 13.76 -22.06 6.95
C SER A 198 12.59 -22.46 6.05
N SER A 199 12.29 -23.75 5.97
CA SER A 199 11.19 -24.33 5.18
C SER A 199 9.79 -23.79 5.56
N ALA A 200 9.69 -23.02 6.65
CA ALA A 200 8.51 -22.30 7.13
C ALA A 200 8.14 -21.05 6.30
N LEU A 201 8.46 -21.05 4.99
CA LEU A 201 8.33 -19.89 4.13
C LEU A 201 6.85 -19.53 3.90
N VAL A 202 6.51 -18.30 4.32
CA VAL A 202 5.26 -17.56 4.13
C VAL A 202 4.09 -18.17 4.89
N CYS A 203 3.78 -17.56 6.03
CA CYS A 203 2.58 -17.73 6.87
C CYS A 203 1.41 -18.36 6.08
N THR A 204 1.26 -19.68 6.18
CA THR A 204 0.22 -20.50 5.56
C THR A 204 -1.20 -20.08 5.96
N THR A 205 -1.31 -19.13 6.89
CA THR A 205 -2.53 -18.69 7.55
C THR A 205 -3.30 -17.63 6.77
N ILE A 206 -2.68 -16.85 5.87
CA ILE A 206 -3.38 -15.88 5.00
C ILE A 206 -3.90 -16.53 3.70
N TRP A 207 -3.51 -17.78 3.44
CA TRP A 207 -3.70 -18.46 2.14
C TRP A 207 -4.89 -19.42 2.06
N ARG A 208 -5.68 -19.56 3.13
CA ARG A 208 -6.88 -20.42 3.18
C ARG A 208 -8.14 -19.60 3.45
N SER A 209 -8.59 -18.89 2.43
CA SER A 209 -9.97 -18.39 2.31
C SER A 209 -10.29 -18.19 0.84
#